data_AF-A0A660XQG4-F1
#
_entry.id   AF-A0A660XQG4-F1
#
_cell.length_a   1.000
_cell.length_b   1.000
_cell.length_c   1.000
_cell.angle_alpha   90.00
_cell.angle_beta   90.00
_cell.angle_gamma   90.00
#
_symmetry.space_group_name_H-M   'P 1'
#
loop_
_entity.id
_entity.type
_entity.pdbx_description
1 polymer ?
#
loop_
_entity_poly.entity_id
_entity_poly.type
_entity_poly.pdbx_seq_one_letter_code
_entity_poly.pdbx_strand_id
1 'polypeptide(L)'
;MEFLFYNMRHRKTIRLRKYDYTKEGWYFVTIEPNDRKYSFCKILNGNIILNKIGKIIDERWRWLFSRYDHIMMDEYIIMPVHFGYNHQNKLDLSHIIGAFKTTASKRIHEARYPNFKWKRSFHDRIIRQDELEIKRAYIRNNPKNWKKK
;
A
#
# COMPACT_ATOMS: atom_id res chain seq x y z
N MET A 1 -26.64 -13.00 -2.82
CA MET A 1 -25.29 -13.43 -3.22
C MET A 1 -24.30 -12.29 -2.92
N GLU A 2 -24.17 -11.83 -1.68
CA GLU A 2 -23.38 -12.43 -0.59
C GLU A 2 -21.98 -12.91 -1.01
N PHE A 3 -21.03 -11.97 -1.12
CA PHE A 3 -19.62 -12.29 -0.93
C PHE A 3 -19.22 -11.93 0.51
N LEU A 4 -18.94 -12.99 1.25
CA LEU A 4 -18.79 -13.08 2.70
C LEU A 4 -17.69 -12.18 3.29
N PHE A 5 -18.02 -11.63 4.46
CA PHE A 5 -17.08 -11.27 5.51
C PHE A 5 -16.12 -12.43 5.78
N TYR A 6 -14.87 -12.35 5.34
CA TYR A 6 -13.85 -13.33 5.76
C TYR A 6 -13.34 -12.98 7.16
N ASN A 7 -13.83 -13.77 8.11
CA ASN A 7 -13.46 -13.87 9.51
C ASN A 7 -11.93 -13.76 9.76
N MET A 8 -11.52 -12.75 10.52
CA MET A 8 -10.16 -12.59 11.06
C MET A 8 -9.99 -13.40 12.35
N ARG A 9 -9.75 -14.73 12.29
CA ARG A 9 -9.23 -15.49 13.44
C ARG A 9 -8.26 -16.64 13.12
N HIS A 10 -7.62 -16.65 11.95
CA HIS A 10 -6.42 -17.47 11.75
C HIS A 10 -5.35 -16.68 11.01
N ARG A 11 -4.16 -16.57 11.61
CA ARG A 11 -2.97 -16.00 10.97
C ARG A 11 -2.52 -16.95 9.86
N LYS A 12 -3.17 -16.89 8.70
CA LYS A 12 -2.70 -17.54 7.48
C LYS A 12 -1.43 -16.82 7.03
N THR A 13 -0.40 -17.58 6.67
CA THR A 13 0.79 -17.02 6.01
C THR A 13 0.33 -16.42 4.68
N ILE A 14 0.30 -15.09 4.63
CA ILE A 14 -0.14 -14.29 3.47
C ILE A 14 0.74 -14.54 2.26
N ARG A 15 2.04 -14.76 2.50
CA ARG A 15 2.98 -15.15 1.45
C ARG A 15 2.74 -16.60 1.04
N LEU A 16 2.44 -16.81 -0.23
CA LEU A 16 2.51 -18.12 -0.88
C LEU A 16 3.89 -18.73 -0.63
N ARG A 17 3.95 -19.81 0.18
CA ARG A 17 5.20 -20.55 0.42
C ARG A 17 5.73 -21.06 -0.91
N LYS A 18 7.04 -20.91 -1.13
CA LYS A 18 7.77 -21.29 -2.35
C LYS A 18 7.46 -20.44 -3.61
N TYR A 19 6.69 -19.35 -3.48
CA TYR A 19 6.61 -18.38 -4.58
C TYR A 19 7.87 -17.51 -4.59
N ASP A 20 8.44 -17.32 -5.77
CA ASP A 20 9.59 -16.45 -5.98
C ASP A 20 9.10 -15.03 -6.24
N TYR A 21 9.23 -14.17 -5.22
CA TYR A 21 8.79 -12.77 -5.26
C TYR A 21 9.72 -11.87 -6.09
N THR A 22 10.72 -12.45 -6.76
CA THR A 22 11.53 -11.77 -7.77
C THR A 22 10.97 -11.91 -9.18
N LYS A 23 9.91 -12.71 -9.38
CA LYS A 23 9.24 -12.92 -10.67
C LYS A 23 8.27 -11.80 -11.04
N GLU A 24 8.04 -11.61 -12.33
CA GLU A 24 7.06 -10.68 -12.88
C GLU A 24 5.64 -11.01 -12.37
N GLY A 25 4.88 -9.98 -11.99
CA GLY A 25 3.50 -10.13 -11.54
C GLY A 25 3.00 -8.91 -10.77
N TRP A 26 1.68 -8.71 -10.79
CA TRP A 26 1.05 -7.58 -10.10
C TRP A 26 1.02 -7.83 -8.58
N TYR A 27 1.40 -6.85 -7.74
CA TYR A 27 1.46 -7.03 -6.28
C TYR A 27 0.55 -6.07 -5.52
N PHE A 28 -0.50 -6.61 -4.89
CA PHE A 28 -1.29 -5.87 -3.93
C PHE A 28 -0.53 -5.69 -2.61
N VAL A 29 -0.03 -4.50 -2.34
CA VAL A 29 0.64 -4.16 -1.07
C VAL A 29 -0.32 -3.46 -0.11
N THR A 30 -0.02 -3.49 1.18
CA THR A 30 -0.63 -2.65 2.21
C THR A 30 0.44 -2.27 3.22
N ILE A 31 0.63 -0.96 3.40
CA ILE A 31 1.57 -0.37 4.34
C ILE A 31 0.79 0.45 5.36
N GLU A 32 1.05 0.23 6.65
CA GLU A 32 0.30 0.84 7.74
C GLU A 32 1.24 1.44 8.79
N PRO A 33 0.81 2.49 9.51
CA PRO A 33 1.53 2.99 10.66
C PRO A 33 1.46 1.99 11.81
N ASN A 34 2.47 1.99 12.67
CA ASN A 34 2.53 1.14 13.86
C ASN A 34 1.46 1.53 14.88
N ASP A 35 1.15 2.82 14.95
CA ASP A 35 0.18 3.39 15.87
C ASP A 35 -1.07 3.84 15.08
N ARG A 36 -2.24 3.33 15.47
CA ARG A 36 -3.53 3.60 14.83
C ARG A 36 -3.99 5.05 14.97
N LYS A 37 -3.38 5.84 15.88
CA LYS A 37 -3.69 7.28 15.99
C LYS A 37 -3.30 8.05 14.73
N TYR A 38 -2.35 7.54 13.96
CA TYR A 38 -1.97 8.15 12.68
C TYR A 38 -2.93 7.68 11.60
N SER A 39 -3.96 8.49 11.33
CA SER A 39 -4.66 8.43 10.05
C SER A 39 -3.85 9.23 9.01
N PHE A 40 -3.84 8.81 7.74
CA PHE A 40 -3.21 9.57 6.65
C PHE A 40 -4.18 10.50 5.94
N CYS A 41 -5.48 10.27 6.09
CA CYS A 41 -6.51 11.09 5.51
C CYS A 41 -7.77 11.12 6.37
N LYS A 42 -8.71 11.97 5.99
CA LYS A 42 -10.11 11.90 6.43
C LYS A 42 -10.97 11.72 5.19
N ILE A 43 -12.15 11.13 5.38
CA ILE A 43 -13.13 10.99 4.30
C ILE A 43 -14.25 11.98 4.55
N LEU A 44 -14.42 12.91 3.61
CA LEU A 44 -15.45 13.93 3.64
C LEU A 44 -16.26 13.83 2.34
N ASN A 45 -17.57 13.57 2.47
CA ASN A 45 -18.49 13.43 1.33
C ASN A 45 -18.02 12.40 0.27
N GLY A 46 -17.44 11.28 0.72
CA GLY A 46 -16.91 10.24 -0.17
C GLY A 46 -15.54 10.55 -0.77
N ASN A 47 -14.97 11.73 -0.51
CA ASN A 47 -13.66 12.14 -1.01
C ASN A 47 -12.58 11.97 0.05
N ILE A 48 -11.39 11.57 -0.40
CA ILE A 48 -10.18 11.50 0.44
C ILE A 48 -9.59 12.90 0.58
N ILE A 49 -9.41 13.33 1.82
CA ILE A 49 -8.69 14.56 2.16
C ILE A 49 -7.42 14.16 2.92
N LEU A 50 -6.27 14.23 2.27
CA LEU A 50 -4.97 13.92 2.87
C LEU A 50 -4.59 14.96 3.94
N ASN A 51 -4.10 14.49 5.08
CA ASN A 51 -3.45 15.37 6.06
C ASN A 51 -1.96 15.55 5.72
N LYS A 52 -1.21 16.24 6.58
CA LYS A 52 0.22 16.53 6.33
C LYS A 52 1.05 15.26 6.12
N ILE A 53 0.82 14.21 6.93
CA ILE A 53 1.49 12.92 6.78
C ILE A 53 1.06 12.24 5.46
N GLY A 54 -0.24 12.22 5.16
CA GLY A 54 -0.76 11.65 3.92
C GLY A 54 -0.20 12.30 2.66
N LYS A 55 -0.04 13.63 2.65
CA LYS A 55 0.59 14.36 1.53
C LYS A 55 2.06 13.99 1.35
N ILE A 56 2.81 13.85 2.45
CA ILE A 56 4.20 13.40 2.39
C ILE A 56 4.29 11.97 1.84
N ILE A 57 3.37 11.10 2.27
CA ILE A 57 3.27 9.74 1.74
C ILE A 57 3.01 9.77 0.24
N ASP A 58 2.05 10.58 -0.24
CA ASP A 58 1.75 10.70 -1.68
C ASP A 58 2.99 11.11 -2.48
N GLU A 59 3.66 12.15 -2.00
CA GLU A 59 4.82 12.70 -2.67
C GLU A 59 5.97 11.69 -2.71
N ARG A 60 6.23 10.99 -1.60
CA ARG A 60 7.27 9.96 -1.57
C ARG A 60 6.89 8.72 -2.37
N TRP A 61 5.60 8.44 -2.45
CA TRP A 61 5.07 7.37 -3.27
C TRP A 61 5.34 7.66 -4.75
N ARG A 62 4.94 8.82 -5.26
CA ARG A 62 5.22 9.26 -6.64
C ARG A 62 6.71 9.36 -6.94
N TRP A 63 7.50 9.87 -5.99
CA TRP A 63 8.96 9.94 -6.11
C TRP A 63 9.59 8.56 -6.36
N LEU A 64 9.06 7.51 -5.72
CA LEU A 64 9.53 6.14 -5.91
C LEU A 64 9.46 5.72 -7.38
N PHE A 65 8.33 5.93 -8.06
CA PHE A 65 8.16 5.57 -9.48
C PHE A 65 8.96 6.48 -10.41
N SER A 66 9.19 7.73 -10.03
CA SER A 66 10.12 8.58 -10.80
C SER A 66 11.59 8.19 -10.66
N ARG A 67 11.94 7.37 -9.65
CA ARG A 67 13.33 7.00 -9.35
C ARG A 67 13.73 5.66 -9.95
N TYR A 68 12.76 4.78 -10.13
CA TYR A 68 12.95 3.40 -10.55
C TYR A 68 12.19 3.18 -11.87
N ASP A 69 12.87 3.33 -13.01
CA ASP A 69 12.22 3.28 -14.34
C ASP A 69 11.65 1.89 -14.70
N HIS A 70 12.01 0.87 -13.92
CA HIS A 70 11.56 -0.51 -14.05
C HIS A 70 10.35 -0.85 -13.14
N ILE A 71 9.75 0.13 -12.47
CA ILE A 71 8.46 -0.06 -11.77
C ILE A 71 7.38 0.81 -12.41
N MET A 72 6.23 0.21 -12.70
CA MET A 72 5.07 0.92 -13.20
C MET A 72 4.09 1.21 -12.07
N MET A 73 3.59 2.44 -12.01
CA MET A 73 2.53 2.80 -11.06
C MET A 73 1.17 2.37 -11.61
N ASP A 74 0.40 1.66 -10.79
CA ASP A 74 -1.02 1.36 -11.04
C ASP A 74 -1.89 2.11 -10.02
N GLU A 75 -3.19 1.85 -10.04
CA GLU A 75 -4.17 2.41 -9.11
C GLU A 75 -3.73 2.27 -7.65
N TYR A 76 -3.55 3.40 -6.97
CA TYR A 76 -3.20 3.45 -5.55
C TYR A 76 -4.08 4.43 -4.80
N ILE A 77 -4.29 4.16 -3.51
CA ILE A 77 -4.95 5.08 -2.59
C ILE A 77 -4.07 5.19 -1.37
N ILE A 78 -4.00 6.36 -0.75
CA ILE A 78 -3.30 6.50 0.54
C ILE A 78 -4.30 6.18 1.63
N MET A 79 -4.73 4.91 1.65
CA MET A 79 -5.50 4.24 2.69
C MET A 79 -6.05 2.89 2.17
N PRO A 80 -5.35 1.75 2.33
CA PRO A 80 -3.90 1.55 2.32
C PRO A 80 -3.29 1.66 0.91
N VAL A 81 -1.95 1.66 0.83
CA VAL A 81 -1.21 1.89 -0.44
C VAL A 81 -1.19 0.64 -1.32
N HIS A 82 -1.72 0.73 -2.55
CA HIS A 82 -1.91 -0.39 -3.48
C HIS A 82 -1.04 -0.26 -4.73
N PHE A 83 -0.41 -1.33 -5.22
CA PHE A 83 0.41 -1.28 -6.43
C PHE A 83 0.03 -2.33 -7.45
N GLY A 84 0.32 -1.98 -8.69
CA GLY A 84 0.65 -2.91 -9.73
C GLY A 84 2.15 -2.88 -9.95
N TYR A 85 2.72 -3.98 -10.41
CA TYR A 85 4.16 -4.11 -10.64
C TYR A 85 4.30 -4.93 -11.91
N ASN A 86 5.05 -4.39 -12.87
CA ASN A 86 5.70 -5.17 -13.90
C ASN A 86 7.19 -4.91 -13.72
N HIS A 87 8.00 -5.96 -13.73
CA HIS A 87 9.44 -5.83 -13.52
C HIS A 87 10.22 -6.80 -14.34
N GLN A 88 11.31 -6.27 -14.89
CA GLN A 88 12.27 -7.02 -15.68
C GLN A 88 13.61 -7.32 -14.99
N ASN A 89 13.89 -6.95 -13.72
CA ASN A 89 15.21 -7.31 -13.12
C ASN A 89 15.41 -7.19 -11.58
N LYS A 90 15.49 -8.31 -10.86
CA LYS A 90 16.20 -8.55 -9.57
C LYS A 90 15.98 -7.67 -8.31
N LEU A 91 15.17 -6.62 -8.31
CA LEU A 91 14.84 -5.92 -7.05
C LEU A 91 13.67 -6.57 -6.30
N ASP A 92 13.95 -7.05 -5.09
CA ASP A 92 12.95 -7.59 -4.16
C ASP A 92 12.01 -6.47 -3.71
N LEU A 93 10.70 -6.71 -3.79
CA LEU A 93 9.64 -5.84 -3.26
C LEU A 93 9.97 -5.27 -1.87
N SER A 94 10.63 -6.07 -1.03
CA SER A 94 11.08 -5.65 0.30
C SER A 94 12.07 -4.48 0.26
N HIS A 95 12.98 -4.42 -0.72
CA HIS A 95 13.90 -3.29 -0.91
C HIS A 95 13.16 -2.02 -1.32
N ILE A 96 12.22 -2.12 -2.27
CA ILE A 96 11.42 -0.99 -2.75
C ILE A 96 10.59 -0.40 -1.59
N ILE A 97 9.91 -1.26 -0.83
CA ILE A 97 9.12 -0.84 0.32
C ILE A 97 10.01 -0.30 1.44
N GLY A 98 11.22 -0.84 1.61
CA GLY A 98 12.23 -0.32 2.52
C GLY A 98 12.64 1.12 2.17
N ALA A 99 12.99 1.37 0.90
CA ALA A 99 13.35 2.70 0.42
C ALA A 99 12.21 3.72 0.61
N PHE A 100 10.98 3.31 0.28
CA PHE A 100 9.79 4.13 0.53
C PHE A 100 9.61 4.46 2.02
N LYS A 101 9.60 3.45 2.90
CA LYS A 101 9.39 3.65 4.35
C LYS A 101 10.46 4.57 4.95
N THR A 102 11.72 4.41 4.55
CA THR A 102 12.85 5.22 5.04
C THR A 102 12.69 6.67 4.62
N THR A 103 12.47 6.93 3.33
CA THR A 103 12.37 8.30 2.81
C THR A 103 11.11 9.03 3.29
N ALA A 104 9.99 8.32 3.41
CA ALA A 104 8.78 8.86 4.01
C ALA A 104 8.97 9.18 5.49
N SER A 105 9.58 8.28 6.28
CA SER A 105 9.81 8.53 7.72
C SER A 105 10.63 9.79 7.93
N LYS A 106 11.72 9.96 7.17
CA LYS A 106 12.57 11.16 7.26
C LYS A 106 11.76 12.44 7.10
N ARG A 107 10.95 12.54 6.05
CA ARG A 107 10.16 13.75 5.78
C ARG A 107 9.00 13.94 6.76
N ILE A 108 8.43 12.86 7.27
CA ILE A 108 7.41 12.91 8.33
C ILE A 108 8.02 13.44 9.64
N HIS A 109 9.23 13.02 9.99
CA HIS A 109 9.95 13.50 11.16
C HIS A 109 10.31 14.98 11.03
N GLU A 110 10.85 15.39 9.88
CA GLU A 110 11.10 16.81 9.53
C GLU A 110 9.81 17.65 9.58
N ALA A 111 8.67 17.05 9.26
CA ALA A 111 7.35 17.68 9.34
C ALA A 111 6.78 17.82 10.76
N ARG A 112 7.58 17.55 11.80
CA ARG A 112 7.25 17.60 13.24
C ARG A 112 6.37 16.45 13.74
N TYR A 113 6.52 15.26 13.16
CA TYR A 113 5.93 14.02 13.69
C TYR A 113 7.01 13.01 14.11
N PRO A 114 7.90 13.33 15.06
CA PRO A 114 9.09 12.52 15.39
C PRO A 114 8.75 11.12 15.92
N ASN A 115 7.55 10.95 16.49
CA ASN A 115 7.08 9.69 17.02
C ASN A 115 6.41 8.78 15.97
N PHE A 116 6.41 9.18 14.70
CA PHE A 116 5.84 8.37 13.64
C PHE A 116 6.71 7.13 13.37
N LYS A 117 6.06 5.96 13.32
CA LYS A 117 6.69 4.68 12.99
C LYS A 117 5.76 3.88 12.09
N TRP A 118 6.33 3.23 11.07
CA TRP A 118 5.63 2.21 10.28
C TRP A 118 5.50 0.91 11.07
N LYS A 119 4.50 0.06 10.75
CA LYS A 119 4.58 -1.35 11.13
C LYS A 119 5.85 -1.97 10.54
N ARG A 120 6.47 -2.89 11.28
CA ARG A 120 7.71 -3.58 10.85
C ARG A 120 7.51 -4.27 9.49
N SER A 121 6.45 -5.08 9.37
CA SER A 121 6.08 -5.74 8.13
C SER A 121 5.15 -4.88 7.26
N PHE A 122 4.95 -5.32 6.03
CA PHE A 122 3.85 -4.91 5.16
C PHE A 122 3.11 -6.17 4.72
N HIS A 123 1.87 -6.02 4.26
CA HIS A 123 1.15 -7.12 3.63
C HIS A 123 1.34 -7.02 2.12
N ASP A 124 1.59 -8.15 1.46
CA ASP A 124 1.71 -8.24 0.02
C ASP A 124 0.93 -9.46 -0.50
N ARG A 125 0.34 -9.38 -1.69
CA ARG A 125 -0.32 -10.51 -2.37
C ARG A 125 -0.13 -10.37 -3.88
N ILE A 126 0.29 -11.45 -4.53
CA ILE A 126 0.31 -11.52 -5.99
C ILE A 126 -1.13 -11.51 -6.52
N ILE A 127 -1.38 -10.63 -7.49
CA ILE A 127 -2.62 -10.48 -8.23
C ILE A 127 -2.42 -11.21 -9.56
N ARG A 128 -3.31 -12.15 -9.85
CA ARG A 128 -3.34 -12.83 -11.16
C ARG A 128 -4.01 -11.92 -12.21
N GLN A 129 -3.74 -12.16 -13.48
CA GLN A 129 -4.22 -11.29 -14.57
C GLN A 129 -5.75 -11.16 -14.60
N ASP A 130 -6.47 -12.24 -14.30
CA ASP A 130 -7.94 -12.30 -14.19
C ASP A 130 -8.50 -11.58 -12.94
N GLU A 131 -7.67 -11.33 -11.93
CA GLU A 131 -8.06 -10.62 -10.70
C GLU A 131 -7.77 -9.11 -10.76
N LEU A 132 -7.06 -8.62 -11.78
CA LEU A 132 -6.50 -7.26 -11.81
C LEU A 132 -7.57 -6.16 -11.77
N GLU A 133 -8.55 -6.23 -12.66
CA GLU A 133 -9.63 -5.23 -12.71
C GLU A 133 -10.51 -5.26 -11.46
N ILE A 134 -10.75 -6.45 -10.90
CA ILE A 134 -11.48 -6.60 -9.62
C ILE A 134 -10.73 -5.86 -8.50
N LYS A 135 -9.39 -5.96 -8.47
CA LYS A 135 -8.57 -5.25 -7.49
C LYS A 135 -8.55 -3.74 -7.72
N ARG A 136 -8.41 -3.27 -8.96
CA ARG A 136 -8.50 -1.84 -9.29
C ARG A 136 -9.85 -1.25 -8.87
N ALA A 137 -10.95 -1.94 -9.16
CA ALA A 137 -12.28 -1.54 -8.75
C ALA A 137 -12.45 -1.53 -7.22
N TYR A 138 -11.90 -2.53 -6.52
CA TYR A 138 -11.89 -2.56 -5.05
C TYR A 138 -11.18 -1.34 -4.47
N ILE A 139 -10.00 -1.01 -5.02
CA ILE A 139 -9.20 0.14 -4.61
C ILE A 139 -10.02 1.42 -4.77
N ARG A 140 -10.48 1.73 -6.00
CA ARG A 140 -11.27 2.95 -6.30
C ARG A 140 -12.48 3.14 -5.36
N ASN A 141 -13.10 2.04 -4.92
CA ASN A 141 -14.29 2.08 -4.09
C ASN A 141 -14.01 2.02 -2.58
N ASN A 142 -12.77 1.75 -2.14
CA ASN A 142 -12.39 1.71 -0.73
C ASN A 142 -12.77 2.99 0.05
N PRO A 143 -12.57 4.22 -0.48
CA PRO A 143 -12.96 5.45 0.23
C PRO A 143 -14.44 5.50 0.58
N LYS A 144 -15.31 4.96 -0.29
CA LYS A 144 -16.76 4.93 -0.07
C LYS A 144 -17.17 3.94 1.02
N ASN A 145 -16.36 2.90 1.26
CA ASN A 145 -16.64 1.81 2.19
C ASN A 145 -15.99 1.97 3.57
N TRP A 146 -15.12 2.97 3.76
CA TRP A 146 -14.33 3.14 4.99
C TRP A 146 -15.17 3.36 6.26
N LYS A 147 -16.31 4.05 6.17
CA LYS A 147 -17.20 4.32 7.31
C LYS A 147 -18.03 3.12 7.79
N LYS A 148 -17.91 1.95 7.14
CA LYS A 148 -18.64 0.73 7.52
C LYS A 148 -17.86 -0.17 8.50
N LYS A 149 -16.83 0.34 9.17
CA LYS A 149 -16.00 -0.40 10.13
C LYS A 149 -15.96 0.28 11.49
#